data_AF-A2EK17-F1
#
_entry.id   AF-A2EK17-F1
#
_cell.length_a   1.000
_cell.length_b   1.000
_cell.length_c   1.000
_cell.angle_alpha   90.00
_cell.angle_beta   90.00
_cell.angle_gamma   90.00
#
_symmetry.space_group_name_H-M   'P 1'
#
loop_
_entity.id
_entity.type
_entity.pdbx_description
1 polymer ?
#
loop_
_entity_poly.entity_id
_entity_poly.type
_entity_poly.pdbx_seq_one_letter_code
_entity_poly.pdbx_strand_id
1 'polypeptide(L)'
;MQKRWEKIKQSVSLGISAVKEIAGFSTVQEDKAYLDLIEQITEATAVLTEIEKDIDSYAQSVSAFTNAQYSLSGHIFALFKQGEQNYETAESAHRGQEAVYANGKNFSGHYIETYLKLPIKKLQEELTKINEMSNERKKDHILLVDSQNDLEKAKAKGKIKDIVEYQEVVATRQAKFAKIDDQFRQAARDYLTAAPEKYSNIFNMFQSYVAEFFDEGRKQAIDNVPTFKYDEIKTTRPTLTIAPAEPPKEEEQPKQEITNE
;
A
#
# COMPACT_ATOMS: atom_id res chain seq x y z
N MET A 1 -7.92 0.14 -12.12
CA MET A 1 -6.74 0.92 -11.70
C MET A 1 -6.79 2.39 -12.14
N GLN A 2 -7.06 2.73 -13.41
CA GLN A 2 -7.14 4.13 -13.89
C GLN A 2 -8.07 5.04 -13.06
N LYS A 3 -9.29 4.59 -12.72
CA LYS A 3 -10.23 5.38 -11.88
C LYS A 3 -9.74 5.64 -10.45
N ARG A 4 -8.87 4.80 -9.90
CA ARG A 4 -8.24 5.03 -8.58
C ARG A 4 -7.07 6.02 -8.71
N TRP A 5 -6.30 5.90 -9.79
CA TRP A 5 -5.23 6.83 -10.16
C TRP A 5 -5.73 8.26 -10.33
N GLU A 6 -6.83 8.45 -11.05
CA GLU A 6 -7.50 9.75 -11.23
C GLU A 6 -7.97 10.35 -9.89
N LYS A 7 -8.50 9.51 -8.98
CA LYS A 7 -8.91 9.94 -7.64
C LYS A 7 -7.73 10.35 -6.77
N ILE A 8 -6.60 9.64 -6.85
CA ILE A 8 -5.37 10.01 -6.14
C ILE A 8 -4.87 11.37 -6.64
N LYS A 9 -4.79 11.60 -7.97
CA LYS A 9 -4.44 12.91 -8.53
C LYS A 9 -5.38 14.03 -8.09
N GLN A 10 -6.68 13.78 -8.07
CA GLN A 10 -7.67 14.74 -7.57
C GLN A 10 -7.49 15.03 -6.07
N SER A 11 -7.27 14.00 -5.25
CA SER A 11 -7.00 14.16 -3.82
C SER A 11 -5.67 14.85 -3.52
N VAL A 12 -4.63 14.64 -4.34
CA VAL A 12 -3.34 15.36 -4.29
C VAL A 12 -3.54 16.84 -4.64
N SER A 13 -4.26 17.14 -5.73
CA SER A 13 -4.62 18.50 -6.13
C SER A 13 -5.47 19.21 -5.07
N LEU A 14 -6.40 18.49 -4.45
CA LEU A 14 -7.21 18.97 -3.33
C LEU A 14 -6.42 19.12 -2.04
N GLY A 15 -5.45 18.26 -1.74
CA GLY A 15 -4.56 18.39 -0.57
C GLY A 15 -3.59 19.56 -0.70
N ILE A 16 -3.01 19.75 -1.89
CA ILE A 16 -2.27 20.97 -2.25
C ILE A 16 -3.16 22.20 -2.12
N SER A 17 -4.48 22.07 -2.36
CA SER A 17 -5.44 23.17 -2.25
C SER A 17 -6.04 23.37 -0.85
N ALA A 18 -6.17 22.34 -0.02
CA ALA A 18 -6.62 22.44 1.37
C ALA A 18 -5.54 23.07 2.27
N VAL A 19 -4.26 22.82 1.94
CA VAL A 19 -3.15 23.60 2.51
C VAL A 19 -3.21 25.08 2.08
N LYS A 20 -3.87 25.43 0.95
CA LYS A 20 -4.12 26.83 0.55
C LYS A 20 -5.19 27.52 1.40
N GLU A 21 -6.10 26.77 2.04
CA GLU A 21 -7.23 27.33 2.81
C GLU A 21 -6.93 27.57 4.30
N ILE A 22 -6.10 26.73 4.94
CA ILE A 22 -5.94 26.74 6.40
C ILE A 22 -5.19 28.00 6.92
N ALA A 23 -4.59 28.80 6.05
CA ALA A 23 -3.56 29.72 6.48
C ALA A 23 -3.78 31.21 6.13
N GLY A 24 -4.85 31.56 5.40
CA GLY A 24 -5.16 32.97 5.08
C GLY A 24 -4.05 33.72 4.32
N PHE A 25 -3.10 32.99 3.74
CA PHE A 25 -1.92 33.55 3.08
C PHE A 25 -2.19 33.83 1.60
N SER A 26 -1.48 34.84 1.06
CA SER A 26 -1.44 35.17 -0.36
C SER A 26 -1.06 33.93 -1.20
N THR A 27 -1.74 33.69 -2.32
CA THR A 27 -1.40 32.58 -3.22
C THR A 27 -0.11 32.92 -3.96
N VAL A 28 1.02 32.39 -3.50
CA VAL A 28 2.29 32.50 -4.21
C VAL A 28 2.34 31.51 -5.36
N GLN A 29 2.76 31.96 -6.54
CA GLN A 29 3.00 31.09 -7.69
C GLN A 29 4.29 30.30 -7.47
N GLU A 30 4.17 28.97 -7.52
CA GLU A 30 5.31 28.07 -7.34
C GLU A 30 5.97 27.70 -8.66
N ASP A 31 7.28 27.42 -8.63
CA ASP A 31 8.01 26.96 -9.79
C ASP A 31 7.68 25.50 -10.14
N LYS A 32 7.77 25.17 -11.43
CA LYS A 32 7.46 23.83 -11.92
C LYS A 32 8.32 22.74 -11.27
N ALA A 33 9.61 22.98 -11.05
CA ALA A 33 10.51 21.96 -10.50
C ALA A 33 10.15 21.62 -9.04
N TYR A 34 9.68 22.59 -8.26
CA TYR A 34 9.12 22.33 -6.94
C TYR A 34 7.81 21.52 -7.02
N LEU A 35 6.90 21.91 -7.91
CA LEU A 35 5.62 21.23 -8.10
C LEU A 35 5.78 19.76 -8.53
N ASP A 36 6.70 19.50 -9.46
CA ASP A 36 7.00 18.14 -9.93
C ASP A 36 7.58 17.26 -8.80
N LEU A 37 8.39 17.83 -7.90
CA LEU A 37 8.93 17.10 -6.75
C LEU A 37 7.85 16.78 -5.71
N ILE A 38 7.00 17.76 -5.35
CA ILE A 38 5.97 17.54 -4.33
C ILE A 38 4.89 16.58 -4.82
N GLU A 39 4.57 16.57 -6.11
CA GLU A 39 3.66 15.58 -6.71
C GLU A 39 4.21 14.17 -6.51
N GLN A 40 5.46 13.91 -6.90
CA GLN A 40 6.11 12.60 -6.74
C GLN A 40 6.19 12.15 -5.28
N ILE A 41 6.53 13.06 -4.36
CA ILE A 41 6.56 12.76 -2.92
C ILE A 41 5.16 12.40 -2.41
N THR A 42 4.13 13.13 -2.83
CA THR A 42 2.74 12.86 -2.41
C THR A 42 2.23 11.54 -2.98
N GLU A 43 2.54 11.24 -4.24
CA GLU A 43 2.21 9.97 -4.87
C GLU A 43 2.87 8.80 -4.14
N ALA A 44 4.16 8.92 -3.81
CA ALA A 44 4.88 7.91 -3.04
C ALA A 44 4.25 7.69 -1.65
N THR A 45 3.85 8.75 -0.94
CA THR A 45 3.13 8.66 0.35
C THR A 45 1.83 7.89 0.20
N ALA A 46 1.02 8.22 -0.81
CA ALA A 46 -0.27 7.57 -1.03
C ALA A 46 -0.10 6.08 -1.36
N VAL A 47 0.84 5.74 -2.24
CA VAL A 47 1.11 4.36 -2.63
C VAL A 47 1.61 3.53 -1.44
N LEU A 48 2.57 4.02 -0.67
CA LEU A 48 3.07 3.28 0.51
C LEU A 48 1.99 3.05 1.57
N THR A 49 1.10 4.03 1.77
CA THR A 49 -0.04 3.90 2.69
C THR A 49 -1.01 2.81 2.25
N GLU A 50 -1.33 2.74 0.96
CA GLU A 50 -2.20 1.67 0.45
C GLU A 50 -1.51 0.30 0.50
N ILE A 51 -0.20 0.23 0.21
CA ILE A 51 0.56 -1.02 0.34
C ILE A 51 0.55 -1.52 1.79
N GLU A 52 0.77 -0.66 2.78
CA GLU A 52 0.72 -1.06 4.20
C GLU A 52 -0.65 -1.64 4.58
N LYS A 53 -1.74 -0.99 4.14
CA LYS A 53 -3.11 -1.45 4.36
C LYS A 53 -3.41 -2.79 3.68
N ASP A 54 -2.94 -2.97 2.45
CA ASP A 54 -3.10 -4.22 1.72
C ASP A 54 -2.28 -5.34 2.38
N ILE A 55 -1.10 -5.04 2.93
CA ILE A 55 -0.30 -5.98 3.71
C ILE A 55 -1.02 -6.39 4.99
N ASP A 56 -1.65 -5.47 5.71
CA ASP A 56 -2.45 -5.80 6.90
C ASP A 56 -3.64 -6.71 6.55
N SER A 57 -4.33 -6.38 5.46
CA SER A 57 -5.46 -7.19 4.96
C SER A 57 -4.99 -8.59 4.53
N TYR A 58 -3.82 -8.67 3.90
CA TYR A 58 -3.18 -9.93 3.52
C TYR A 58 -2.80 -10.76 4.75
N ALA A 59 -2.16 -10.16 5.76
CA ALA A 59 -1.80 -10.85 7.00
C ALA A 59 -3.02 -11.47 7.70
N GLN A 60 -4.11 -10.69 7.82
CA GLN A 60 -5.38 -11.17 8.37
C GLN A 60 -5.94 -12.34 7.55
N SER A 61 -5.88 -12.24 6.22
CA SER A 61 -6.36 -13.27 5.31
C SER A 61 -5.56 -14.57 5.43
N VAL A 62 -4.23 -14.50 5.51
CA VAL A 62 -3.36 -15.66 5.74
C VAL A 62 -3.71 -16.35 7.05
N SER A 63 -3.80 -15.59 8.14
CA SER A 63 -4.14 -16.13 9.47
C SER A 63 -5.52 -16.82 9.47
N ALA A 64 -6.53 -16.16 8.90
CA ALA A 64 -7.88 -16.70 8.78
C ALA A 64 -7.91 -17.97 7.92
N PHE A 65 -7.22 -17.96 6.77
CA PHE A 65 -7.11 -19.11 5.88
C PHE A 65 -6.49 -20.31 6.59
N THR A 66 -5.33 -20.14 7.23
CA THR A 66 -4.66 -21.25 7.90
C THR A 66 -5.46 -21.79 9.09
N ASN A 67 -6.17 -20.92 9.81
CA ASN A 67 -7.04 -21.34 10.90
C ASN A 67 -8.23 -22.17 10.39
N ALA A 68 -8.86 -21.75 9.29
CA ALA A 68 -9.95 -22.47 8.67
C ALA A 68 -9.48 -23.83 8.11
N GLN A 69 -8.32 -23.86 7.43
CA GLN A 69 -7.72 -25.07 6.88
C GLN A 69 -7.40 -26.09 7.97
N TYR A 70 -6.76 -25.66 9.07
CA TYR A 70 -6.49 -26.51 10.23
C TYR A 70 -7.77 -27.08 10.83
N SER A 71 -8.77 -26.23 11.10
CA SER A 71 -10.05 -26.65 11.69
C SER A 71 -10.79 -27.66 10.79
N LEU A 72 -10.84 -27.39 9.48
CA LEU A 72 -11.46 -28.30 8.51
C LEU A 72 -10.75 -29.67 8.50
N SER A 73 -9.41 -29.68 8.51
CA SER A 73 -8.66 -30.93 8.53
C SER A 73 -8.93 -31.75 9.80
N GLY A 74 -9.08 -31.09 10.96
CA GLY A 74 -9.44 -31.76 12.21
C GLY A 74 -10.84 -32.37 12.16
N HIS A 75 -11.82 -31.66 11.59
CA HIS A 75 -13.17 -32.21 11.39
C HIS A 75 -13.18 -33.39 10.40
N ILE A 76 -12.39 -33.33 9.33
CA ILE A 76 -12.25 -34.45 8.39
C ILE A 76 -11.61 -35.66 9.08
N PHE A 77 -10.55 -35.45 9.86
CA PHE A 77 -9.91 -36.51 10.64
C PHE A 77 -10.89 -37.18 11.60
N ALA A 78 -11.75 -36.41 12.27
CA ALA A 78 -12.75 -36.93 13.19
C ALA A 78 -13.81 -37.83 12.55
N LEU A 79 -13.93 -37.85 11.21
CA LEU A 79 -14.81 -38.79 10.49
C LEU A 79 -14.27 -40.23 10.50
N PHE A 80 -12.97 -40.41 10.70
CA PHE A 80 -12.31 -41.72 10.68
C PHE A 80 -12.02 -42.19 12.11
N LYS A 81 -12.45 -43.40 12.46
CA LYS A 81 -12.14 -44.02 13.75
C LYS A 81 -10.84 -44.82 13.67
N GLN A 82 -10.19 -44.98 14.81
CA GLN A 82 -8.97 -45.78 14.89
C GLN A 82 -9.22 -47.20 14.37
N GLY A 83 -8.36 -47.65 13.45
CA GLY A 83 -8.47 -48.95 12.77
C GLY A 83 -9.31 -48.93 11.49
N GLU A 84 -9.97 -47.83 11.15
CA GLU A 84 -10.67 -47.67 9.87
C GLU A 84 -9.69 -47.35 8.73
N GLN A 85 -10.10 -47.69 7.50
CA GLN A 85 -9.36 -47.31 6.31
C GLN A 85 -9.22 -45.79 6.24
N ASN A 86 -8.00 -45.31 5.97
CA ASN A 86 -7.61 -43.90 5.90
C ASN A 86 -7.47 -43.16 7.24
N TYR A 87 -7.64 -43.81 8.41
CA TYR A 87 -7.42 -43.16 9.70
C TYR A 87 -6.03 -42.53 9.80
N GLU A 88 -4.96 -43.31 9.58
CA GLU A 88 -3.57 -42.84 9.65
C GLU A 88 -3.26 -41.76 8.59
N THR A 89 -3.91 -41.87 7.42
CA THR A 89 -3.78 -40.87 6.34
C THR A 89 -4.40 -39.54 6.75
N ALA A 90 -5.60 -39.57 7.32
CA ALA A 90 -6.31 -38.40 7.79
C ALA A 90 -5.61 -37.77 9.01
N GLU A 91 -5.06 -38.58 9.91
CA GLU A 91 -4.22 -38.12 11.03
C GLU A 91 -2.96 -37.40 10.52
N SER A 92 -2.21 -38.02 9.60
CA SER A 92 -0.99 -37.43 9.03
C SER A 92 -1.29 -36.14 8.29
N ALA A 93 -2.39 -36.10 7.52
CA ALA A 93 -2.84 -34.89 6.84
C ALA A 93 -3.17 -33.77 7.85
N HIS A 94 -3.89 -34.08 8.94
CA HIS A 94 -4.20 -33.11 9.98
C HIS A 94 -2.95 -32.58 10.68
N ARG A 95 -2.00 -33.45 11.04
CA ARG A 95 -0.70 -33.04 11.61
C ARG A 95 0.09 -32.16 10.64
N GLY A 96 0.08 -32.46 9.35
CA GLY A 96 0.68 -31.58 8.33
C GLY A 96 0.05 -30.18 8.32
N GLN A 97 -1.27 -30.08 8.52
CA GLN A 97 -1.95 -28.78 8.63
C GLN A 97 -1.60 -28.01 9.92
N GLU A 98 -1.18 -28.69 10.98
CA GLU A 98 -0.68 -28.01 12.20
C GLU A 98 0.59 -27.21 11.89
N ALA A 99 1.51 -27.76 11.09
CA ALA A 99 2.70 -27.04 10.64
C ALA A 99 2.35 -25.83 9.76
N VAL A 100 1.43 -26.01 8.79
CA VAL A 100 0.94 -24.90 7.95
C VAL A 100 0.29 -23.81 8.80
N TYR A 101 -0.48 -24.19 9.82
CA TYR A 101 -1.09 -23.26 10.77
C TYR A 101 -0.07 -22.46 11.57
N ALA A 102 0.92 -23.14 12.15
CA ALA A 102 2.00 -22.49 12.89
C ALA A 102 2.78 -21.52 11.98
N ASN A 103 3.10 -21.95 10.76
CA ASN A 103 3.81 -21.11 9.78
C ASN A 103 2.97 -19.93 9.33
N GLY A 104 1.67 -20.11 9.10
CA GLY A 104 0.75 -19.01 8.78
C GLY A 104 0.66 -17.99 9.90
N LYS A 105 0.64 -18.42 11.17
CA LYS A 105 0.71 -17.52 12.34
C LYS A 105 2.03 -16.77 12.44
N ASN A 106 3.15 -17.45 12.25
CA ASN A 106 4.47 -16.82 12.29
C ASN A 106 4.61 -15.80 11.15
N PHE A 107 4.18 -16.19 9.95
CA PHE A 107 4.21 -15.32 8.77
C PHE A 107 3.33 -14.08 9.00
N SER A 108 2.05 -14.28 9.31
CA SER A 108 1.09 -13.19 9.48
C SER A 108 1.39 -12.29 10.68
N GLY A 109 1.90 -12.83 11.79
CA GLY A 109 2.12 -12.06 13.02
C GLY A 109 3.52 -11.46 13.17
N HIS A 110 4.58 -12.16 12.77
CA HIS A 110 5.96 -11.71 13.01
C HIS A 110 6.66 -11.27 11.73
N TYR A 111 6.68 -12.12 10.70
CA TYR A 111 7.49 -11.85 9.52
C TYR A 111 6.93 -10.70 8.68
N ILE A 112 5.60 -10.62 8.51
CA ILE A 112 4.98 -9.48 7.83
C ILE A 112 5.27 -8.16 8.55
N GLU A 113 5.12 -8.09 9.87
CA GLU A 113 5.37 -6.85 10.62
C GLU A 113 6.84 -6.43 10.53
N THR A 114 7.75 -7.38 10.74
CA THR A 114 9.19 -7.10 10.83
C THR A 114 9.82 -6.81 9.48
N TYR A 115 9.47 -7.58 8.46
CA TYR A 115 10.20 -7.62 7.20
C TYR A 115 9.47 -6.92 6.06
N LEU A 116 8.16 -6.67 6.17
CA LEU A 116 7.41 -5.92 5.16
C LEU A 116 6.96 -4.56 5.70
N LYS A 117 6.25 -4.52 6.84
CA LYS A 117 5.67 -3.27 7.35
C LYS A 117 6.71 -2.31 7.90
N LEU A 118 7.68 -2.79 8.68
CA LEU A 118 8.69 -1.91 9.25
C LEU A 118 9.51 -1.14 8.19
N PRO A 119 9.98 -1.75 7.08
CA PRO A 119 10.60 -1.00 5.98
C PRO A 119 9.68 0.05 5.35
N ILE A 120 8.39 -0.26 5.17
CA ILE A 120 7.41 0.69 4.64
C ILE A 120 7.22 1.88 5.59
N LYS A 121 7.09 1.62 6.89
CA LYS A 121 6.98 2.66 7.92
C LYS A 121 8.17 3.61 7.91
N LYS A 122 9.39 3.08 7.79
CA LYS A 122 10.61 3.90 7.67
C LYS A 122 10.57 4.82 6.45
N LEU A 123 10.08 4.34 5.31
CA LEU A 123 9.91 5.17 4.11
C LEU A 123 8.84 6.25 4.30
N GLN A 124 7.72 5.92 4.94
CA GLN A 124 6.67 6.89 5.27
C GLN A 124 7.17 7.96 6.25
N GLU A 125 8.02 7.60 7.23
CA GLU A 125 8.66 8.55 8.14
C GLU A 125 9.62 9.50 7.39
N GLU A 126 10.42 8.98 6.45
CA GLU A 126 11.26 9.81 5.57
C GLU A 126 10.41 10.82 4.76
N LEU A 127 9.32 10.35 4.15
CA LEU A 127 8.38 11.20 3.40
C LEU A 127 7.69 12.25 4.29
N THR A 128 7.35 11.89 5.52
CA THR A 128 6.73 12.81 6.48
C THR A 128 7.67 14.00 6.76
N LYS A 129 8.96 13.73 7.00
CA LYS A 129 9.97 14.78 7.20
C LYS A 129 10.14 15.67 5.96
N ILE A 130 10.10 15.08 4.76
CA ILE A 130 10.15 15.84 3.49
C ILE A 130 8.93 16.75 3.34
N ASN A 131 7.74 16.27 3.70
CA ASN A 131 6.51 17.06 3.69
C ASN A 131 6.53 18.19 4.72
N GLU A 132 7.10 17.96 5.91
CA GLU A 132 7.31 19.00 6.92
C GLU A 132 8.23 20.12 6.38
N MET A 133 9.36 19.75 5.75
CA MET A 133 10.26 20.71 5.09
C MET A 133 9.55 21.47 3.96
N SER A 134 8.72 20.80 3.17
CA SER A 134 7.91 21.44 2.12
C SER A 134 6.93 22.47 2.69
N ASN A 135 6.29 22.16 3.81
CA ASN A 135 5.38 23.08 4.50
C ASN A 135 6.13 24.28 5.10
N GLU A 136 7.32 24.08 5.66
CA GLU A 136 8.17 25.18 6.13
C GLU A 136 8.62 26.08 4.97
N ARG A 137 9.08 25.48 3.86
CA ARG A 137 9.45 26.19 2.64
C ARG A 137 8.30 27.07 2.13
N LYS A 138 7.07 26.54 2.03
CA LYS A 138 5.90 27.32 1.61
C LYS A 138 5.67 28.55 2.49
N LYS A 139 5.76 28.38 3.82
CA LYS A 139 5.62 29.50 4.77
C LYS A 139 6.66 30.58 4.53
N ASP A 140 7.92 30.20 4.34
CA ASP A 140 9.01 31.15 4.08
C ASP A 140 8.89 31.83 2.71
N HIS A 141 8.37 31.13 1.69
CA HIS A 141 8.11 31.70 0.38
C HIS A 141 7.04 32.81 0.43
N ILE A 142 5.94 32.55 1.14
CA ILE A 142 4.87 33.53 1.39
C ILE A 142 5.45 34.77 2.07
N LEU A 143 6.19 34.58 3.17
CA LEU A 143 6.79 35.70 3.91
C LEU A 143 7.79 36.52 3.08
N LEU A 144 8.53 35.86 2.18
CA LEU A 144 9.41 36.53 1.24
C LEU A 144 8.62 37.40 0.25
N VAL A 145 7.59 36.83 -0.39
CA VAL A 145 6.76 37.55 -1.37
C VAL A 145 6.03 38.72 -0.72
N ASP A 146 5.49 38.55 0.48
CA ASP A 146 4.86 39.64 1.24
C ASP A 146 5.87 40.76 1.55
N SER A 147 7.09 40.41 1.97
CA SER A 147 8.15 41.39 2.24
C SER A 147 8.60 42.13 0.97
N GLN A 148 8.67 41.43 -0.17
CA GLN A 148 8.97 42.03 -1.48
C GLN A 148 7.87 43.01 -1.90
N ASN A 149 6.60 42.64 -1.71
CA ASN A 149 5.46 43.52 -1.99
C ASN A 149 5.49 44.79 -1.14
N ASP A 150 5.86 44.68 0.14
CA ASP A 150 5.96 45.84 1.03
C ASP A 150 7.13 46.75 0.66
N LEU A 151 8.27 46.19 0.25
CA LEU A 151 9.38 46.96 -0.32
C LEU A 151 8.96 47.72 -1.58
N GLU A 152 8.23 47.09 -2.51
CA GLU A 152 7.74 47.74 -3.73
C GLU A 152 6.74 48.87 -3.42
N LYS A 153 5.84 48.66 -2.43
CA LYS A 153 4.94 49.73 -1.95
C LYS A 153 5.72 50.89 -1.32
N ALA A 154 6.77 50.63 -0.56
CA ALA A 154 7.60 51.67 0.06
C ALA A 154 8.35 52.49 -0.98
N LYS A 155 8.92 51.83 -2.01
CA LYS A 155 9.53 52.48 -3.18
C LYS A 155 8.53 53.39 -3.91
N ALA A 156 7.33 52.88 -4.20
CA ALA A 156 6.28 53.65 -4.89
C ALA A 156 5.82 54.89 -4.11
N LYS A 157 5.89 54.86 -2.77
CA LYS A 157 5.52 55.98 -1.88
C LYS A 157 6.66 56.97 -1.62
N GLY A 158 7.86 56.73 -2.13
CA GLY A 158 9.02 57.63 -1.96
C GLY A 158 9.55 57.71 -0.51
N LYS A 159 9.28 56.71 0.33
CA LYS A 159 9.70 56.70 1.74
C LYS A 159 11.15 56.21 1.88
N ILE A 160 12.12 57.06 1.56
CA ILE A 160 13.54 56.70 1.42
C ILE A 160 14.14 56.04 2.69
N LYS A 161 13.75 56.46 3.90
CA LYS A 161 14.23 55.83 5.15
C LYS A 161 13.72 54.39 5.31
N ASP A 162 12.45 54.16 5.02
CA ASP A 162 11.81 52.84 5.17
C ASP A 162 12.37 51.82 4.16
N ILE A 163 12.88 52.28 3.01
CA ILE A 163 13.41 51.40 1.94
C ILE A 163 14.59 50.56 2.44
N VAL A 164 15.51 51.12 3.24
CA VAL A 164 16.70 50.39 3.72
C VAL A 164 16.28 49.26 4.67
N GLU A 165 15.36 49.53 5.59
CA GLU A 165 14.84 48.52 6.52
C GLU A 165 14.11 47.39 5.77
N TYR A 166 13.26 47.73 4.79
CA TYR A 166 12.59 46.71 3.97
C TYR A 166 13.57 45.90 3.11
N GLN A 167 14.66 46.50 2.63
CA GLN A 167 15.71 45.77 1.89
C GLN A 167 16.41 44.74 2.78
N GLU A 168 16.75 45.08 4.01
CA GLU A 168 17.36 44.16 4.97
C GLU A 168 16.42 42.99 5.34
N VAL A 169 15.12 43.29 5.52
CA VAL A 169 14.09 42.26 5.77
C VAL A 169 13.97 41.31 4.59
N VAL A 170 13.88 41.83 3.36
CA VAL A 170 13.82 41.01 2.14
C VAL A 170 15.07 40.16 1.99
N ALA A 171 16.27 40.71 2.22
CA ALA A 171 17.51 39.95 2.14
C ALA A 171 17.54 38.78 3.15
N THR A 172 17.09 39.03 4.38
CA THR A 172 16.98 38.01 5.43
C THR A 172 15.99 36.90 5.05
N ARG A 173 14.81 37.27 4.53
CA ARG A 173 13.79 36.31 4.08
C ARG A 173 14.26 35.52 2.86
N GLN A 174 14.96 36.16 1.93
CA GLN A 174 15.53 35.51 0.75
C GLN A 174 16.54 34.44 1.14
N ALA A 175 17.46 34.76 2.07
CA ALA A 175 18.45 33.81 2.56
C ALA A 175 17.79 32.63 3.28
N LYS A 176 16.76 32.89 4.09
CA LYS A 176 16.01 31.83 4.78
C LYS A 176 15.28 30.91 3.80
N PHE A 177 14.54 31.48 2.85
CA PHE A 177 13.82 30.75 1.81
C PHE A 177 14.78 29.91 0.95
N ALA A 178 15.89 30.49 0.48
CA ALA A 178 16.87 29.77 -0.33
C ALA A 178 17.43 28.55 0.41
N LYS A 179 17.76 28.71 1.70
CA LYS A 179 18.25 27.60 2.53
C LYS A 179 17.22 26.46 2.64
N ILE A 180 15.96 26.78 2.97
CA ILE A 180 14.94 25.73 3.16
C ILE A 180 14.49 25.11 1.83
N ASP A 181 14.50 25.86 0.73
CA ASP A 181 14.24 25.34 -0.63
C ASP A 181 15.32 24.34 -1.04
N ASP A 182 16.60 24.66 -0.84
CA ASP A 182 17.71 23.76 -1.10
C ASP A 182 17.63 22.49 -0.25
N GLN A 183 17.35 22.62 1.05
CA GLN A 183 17.17 21.49 1.96
C GLN A 183 16.03 20.57 1.52
N PHE A 184 14.87 21.14 1.17
CA PHE A 184 13.73 20.38 0.65
C PHE A 184 14.09 19.65 -0.65
N ARG A 185 14.65 20.37 -1.64
CA ARG A 185 14.97 19.78 -2.95
C ARG A 185 16.01 18.68 -2.83
N GLN A 186 17.01 18.86 -1.99
CA GLN A 186 18.02 17.85 -1.74
C GLN A 186 17.40 16.60 -1.10
N ALA A 187 16.65 16.76 -0.01
CA ALA A 187 16.00 15.64 0.67
C ALA A 187 15.01 14.89 -0.24
N ALA A 188 14.22 15.61 -1.04
CA ALA A 188 13.28 15.00 -1.99
C ALA A 188 14.02 14.20 -3.07
N ARG A 189 15.11 14.74 -3.63
CA ARG A 189 15.91 14.06 -4.66
C ARG A 189 16.64 12.84 -4.09
N ASP A 190 17.21 12.95 -2.89
CA ASP A 190 17.88 11.84 -2.24
C ASP A 190 16.92 10.68 -1.99
N TYR A 191 15.71 10.99 -1.50
CA TYR A 191 14.65 10.00 -1.36
C TYR A 191 14.26 9.37 -2.69
N LEU A 192 13.91 10.18 -3.70
CA LEU A 192 13.44 9.68 -5.00
C LEU A 192 14.50 8.87 -5.74
N THR A 193 15.79 9.18 -5.54
CA THR A 193 16.90 8.43 -6.12
C THR A 193 17.06 7.07 -5.45
N ALA A 194 16.93 6.98 -4.12
CA ALA A 194 17.08 5.74 -3.37
C ALA A 194 15.82 4.86 -3.36
N ALA A 195 14.64 5.46 -3.56
CA ALA A 195 13.34 4.80 -3.43
C ALA A 195 13.17 3.54 -4.31
N PRO A 196 13.56 3.51 -5.60
CA PRO A 196 13.37 2.34 -6.45
C PRO A 196 14.02 1.07 -5.90
N GLU A 197 15.24 1.17 -5.36
CA GLU A 197 15.93 0.04 -4.74
C GLU A 197 15.21 -0.43 -3.47
N LYS A 198 14.82 0.51 -2.61
CA LYS A 198 14.05 0.20 -1.39
C LYS A 198 12.72 -0.48 -1.72
N TYR A 199 12.01 -0.04 -2.77
CA TYR A 199 10.78 -0.67 -3.24
C TYR A 199 11.01 -2.06 -3.81
N SER A 200 12.08 -2.25 -4.59
CA SER A 200 12.46 -3.56 -5.11
C SER A 200 12.72 -4.56 -3.99
N ASN A 201 13.42 -4.13 -2.93
CA ASN A 201 13.67 -4.97 -1.77
C ASN A 201 12.37 -5.40 -1.06
N ILE A 202 11.44 -4.46 -0.83
CA ILE A 202 10.12 -4.79 -0.25
C ILE A 202 9.36 -5.79 -1.13
N PHE A 203 9.34 -5.57 -2.44
CA PHE A 203 8.69 -6.47 -3.38
C PHE A 203 9.31 -7.88 -3.36
N ASN A 204 10.64 -7.98 -3.42
CA ASN A 204 11.33 -9.26 -3.41
C ASN A 204 11.09 -10.02 -2.10
N MET A 205 11.11 -9.31 -0.96
CA MET A 205 10.80 -9.90 0.34
C MET A 205 9.36 -10.42 0.39
N PHE A 206 8.39 -9.64 -0.11
CA PHE A 206 7.00 -10.08 -0.19
C PHE A 206 6.88 -11.35 -1.05
N GLN A 207 7.43 -11.34 -2.27
CA GLN A 207 7.36 -12.50 -3.16
C GLN A 207 8.06 -13.73 -2.56
N SER A 208 9.20 -13.55 -1.89
CA SER A 208 9.93 -14.63 -1.24
C SER A 208 9.08 -15.32 -0.17
N TYR A 209 8.49 -14.55 0.75
CA TYR A 209 7.66 -15.14 1.80
C TYR A 209 6.37 -15.75 1.28
N VAL A 210 5.74 -15.15 0.26
CA VAL A 210 4.55 -15.71 -0.39
C VAL A 210 4.90 -17.07 -1.01
N ALA A 211 6.00 -17.14 -1.75
CA ALA A 211 6.45 -18.39 -2.38
C ALA A 211 6.78 -19.46 -1.33
N GLU A 212 7.54 -19.11 -0.30
CA GLU A 212 7.91 -20.02 0.79
C GLU A 212 6.67 -20.57 1.53
N PHE A 213 5.69 -19.71 1.81
CA PHE A 213 4.45 -20.12 2.47
C PHE A 213 3.65 -21.14 1.65
N PHE A 214 3.53 -20.93 0.33
CA PHE A 214 2.82 -21.86 -0.55
C PHE A 214 3.59 -23.16 -0.80
N ASP A 215 4.92 -23.10 -0.88
CA ASP A 215 5.77 -24.27 -1.04
C ASP A 215 5.67 -25.20 0.18
N GLU A 216 5.70 -24.63 1.38
CA GLU A 216 5.51 -25.39 2.61
C GLU A 216 4.10 -25.99 2.69
N GLY A 217 3.06 -25.25 2.28
CA GLY A 217 1.71 -25.79 2.16
C GLY A 217 1.61 -27.00 1.22
N ARG A 218 2.28 -26.94 0.07
CA ARG A 218 2.36 -28.05 -0.89
C ARG A 218 3.08 -29.26 -0.28
N LYS A 219 4.25 -29.03 0.32
CA LYS A 219 5.05 -30.07 0.98
C LYS A 219 4.26 -30.80 2.06
N GLN A 220 3.54 -30.06 2.90
CA GLN A 220 2.70 -30.66 3.95
C GLN A 220 1.48 -31.42 3.39
N ALA A 221 0.93 -31.01 2.24
CA ALA A 221 -0.22 -31.64 1.61
C ALA A 221 0.13 -32.89 0.78
N ILE A 222 1.35 -32.98 0.24
CA ILE A 222 1.75 -34.04 -0.69
C ILE A 222 2.82 -34.94 -0.06
N ASP A 223 3.91 -34.35 0.44
CA ASP A 223 5.11 -35.11 0.80
C ASP A 223 4.98 -35.78 2.18
N ASN A 224 4.19 -35.17 3.07
CA ASN A 224 3.98 -35.65 4.45
C ASN A 224 2.71 -36.49 4.62
N VAL A 225 2.06 -36.89 3.53
CA VAL A 225 0.92 -37.83 3.55
C VAL A 225 1.30 -39.06 2.70
N PRO A 226 1.93 -40.09 3.31
CA PRO A 226 2.61 -41.18 2.59
C PRO A 226 1.75 -41.96 1.58
N THR A 227 0.43 -41.95 1.77
CA THR A 227 -0.56 -42.67 0.97
C THR A 227 -1.37 -41.75 0.06
N PHE A 228 -1.14 -40.43 0.10
CA PHE A 228 -1.87 -39.47 -0.73
C PHE A 228 -1.33 -39.43 -2.14
N LYS A 229 -2.06 -40.07 -3.05
CA LYS A 229 -1.68 -40.17 -4.46
C LYS A 229 -2.21 -38.99 -5.27
N TYR A 230 -1.64 -37.81 -5.06
CA TYR A 230 -2.10 -36.57 -5.70
C TYR A 230 -2.26 -36.70 -7.22
N ASP A 231 -1.27 -37.29 -7.90
CA ASP A 231 -1.28 -37.43 -9.37
C ASP A 231 -2.35 -38.41 -9.89
N GLU A 232 -2.70 -39.44 -9.11
CA GLU A 232 -3.81 -40.34 -9.45
C GLU A 232 -5.16 -39.66 -9.17
N ILE A 233 -5.29 -38.92 -8.08
CA ILE A 233 -6.54 -38.27 -7.69
C ILE A 233 -6.87 -37.09 -8.62
N LYS A 234 -5.87 -36.29 -9.03
CA LYS A 234 -6.11 -35.09 -9.86
C LYS A 234 -6.69 -35.39 -11.23
N THR A 235 -6.47 -36.59 -11.78
CA THR A 235 -7.02 -37.00 -13.09
C THR A 235 -8.49 -37.39 -13.01
N THR A 236 -8.99 -37.69 -11.81
CA THR A 236 -10.37 -38.12 -11.56
C THR A 236 -11.27 -37.02 -11.00
N ARG A 237 -10.74 -35.80 -10.81
CA ARG A 237 -11.45 -34.66 -10.23
C ARG A 237 -11.40 -33.44 -11.16
N PRO A 238 -12.43 -32.58 -11.16
CA PRO A 238 -12.36 -31.29 -11.84
C PRO A 238 -11.17 -30.46 -11.34
N THR A 239 -10.45 -29.84 -12.26
CA THR A 239 -9.36 -28.92 -11.90
C THR A 239 -9.93 -27.58 -11.46
N LEU A 240 -9.28 -26.97 -10.47
CA LEU A 240 -9.58 -25.61 -9.99
C LEU A 240 -9.14 -24.51 -10.98
N THR A 241 -8.43 -24.86 -12.05
CA THR A 241 -7.89 -23.92 -13.05
C THR A 241 -8.75 -23.78 -14.31
N ILE A 242 -9.81 -24.57 -14.44
CA ILE A 242 -10.78 -24.47 -15.55
C ILE A 242 -12.08 -23.94 -14.96
N ALA A 243 -12.60 -22.85 -15.53
CA ALA A 243 -13.86 -22.28 -15.08
C ALA A 243 -14.98 -23.34 -15.16
N PRO A 244 -15.83 -23.48 -14.12
CA PRO A 244 -16.94 -24.40 -14.18
C PRO A 244 -17.88 -24.00 -15.33
N ALA A 245 -18.39 -25.00 -16.06
CA ALA A 245 -19.41 -24.74 -17.08
C ALA A 245 -20.64 -24.09 -16.43
N GLU A 246 -21.23 -23.09 -17.09
CA GLU A 246 -22.47 -22.49 -16.61
C GLU A 246 -23.53 -23.60 -16.47
N PRO A 247 -24.28 -23.64 -15.35
CA PRO A 247 -25.36 -24.59 -15.22
C PRO A 247 -26.35 -24.36 -16.38
N PRO A 248 -26.90 -25.45 -16.97
CA PRO A 248 -27.83 -25.32 -18.09
C PRO A 248 -28.98 -24.39 -17.67
N LYS A 249 -29.23 -23.36 -18.48
CA LYS A 249 -30.38 -22.47 -18.30
C LYS A 249 -31.62 -23.35 -18.40
N GLU A 250 -32.44 -23.36 -17.36
CA GLU A 250 -33.77 -23.99 -17.41
C GLU A 250 -34.49 -23.42 -18.63
N GLU A 251 -34.78 -24.28 -19.61
CA GLU A 251 -35.68 -23.93 -20.70
C GLU A 251 -37.03 -23.57 -20.07
N GLU A 252 -37.42 -22.29 -20.15
CA GLU A 252 -38.76 -21.87 -19.79
C GLU A 252 -39.75 -22.76 -20.54
N GLN A 253 -40.43 -23.66 -19.81
CA GLN A 253 -41.48 -24.46 -20.40
C GLN A 253 -42.51 -23.51 -21.03
N PRO A 254 -42.88 -23.69 -22.32
CA PRO A 254 -43.86 -22.83 -22.95
C PRO A 254 -45.16 -22.91 -22.15
N LYS A 255 -45.64 -21.75 -21.67
CA LYS A 255 -46.95 -21.62 -21.05
C LYS A 255 -47.99 -22.25 -21.99
N GLN A 256 -48.63 -23.33 -21.54
CA GLN A 256 -49.78 -23.89 -22.23
C GLN A 256 -50.87 -22.82 -22.27
N GLU A 257 -51.20 -22.36 -23.47
CA GLU A 257 -52.44 -21.61 -23.71
C GLU A 257 -53.61 -22.55 -23.44
N ILE A 258 -54.30 -22.31 -22.32
CA ILE A 258 -55.60 -22.92 -22.05
C ILE A 258 -56.60 -22.18 -22.94
N THR A 259 -56.93 -22.73 -24.11
CA THR A 259 -58.14 -22.36 -24.84
C THR A 259 -59.33 -23.03 -24.18
N ASN A 260 -60.18 -22.22 -23.54
CA ASN A 260 -61.50 -22.66 -23.08
C ASN A 260 -62.43 -22.77 -24.30
N GLU A 261 -62.98 -23.97 -24.53
CA GLU A 261 -64.21 -24.17 -25.30
C GLU A 261 -65.42 -24.28 -24.35
#